data_AF-A0A1W6ZL81-F1
#
_entry.id   AF-A0A1W6ZL81-F1
#
_cell.length_a   1.000
_cell.length_b   1.000
_cell.length_c   1.000
_cell.angle_alpha   90.00
_cell.angle_beta   90.00
_cell.angle_gamma   90.00
#
_symmetry.space_group_name_H-M   'P 1'
#
loop_
_entity.id
_entity.type
_entity.pdbx_description
1 polymer ?
#
loop_
_entity_poly.entity_id
_entity_poly.type
_entity_poly.pdbx_seq_one_letter_code
_entity_poly.pdbx_strand_id
1 'polypeptide(L)'
;MIRAALAFLAVLIATPAAAQVKPTAVLLNGLAMYQPNSMTPLAPLADDLRRQGWRVIMDTHFMMRADDEEPVVIIGHSAGGGKALEFAARQKERTLFEPTVITLDAAPAWRCPVKTCINLKTPFYPPVAGAMNIDAGRLSNPLLPHVTVALSEAARRIILRETARLLPKK
;
A
#
# COMPACT_ATOMS: atom_id res chain seq x y z
N MET A 1 -49.73 34.94 -38.36
CA MET A 1 -49.58 33.48 -38.56
C MET A 1 -48.23 33.05 -38.04
N ILE A 2 -48.24 31.93 -37.32
CA ILE A 2 -47.20 31.38 -36.45
C ILE A 2 -46.08 30.76 -37.30
N ARG A 3 -44.81 30.93 -36.90
CA ARG A 3 -43.86 29.84 -36.58
C ARG A 3 -42.43 30.36 -36.43
N ALA A 4 -42.03 30.46 -35.16
CA ALA A 4 -40.65 30.45 -34.72
C ALA A 4 -39.97 29.12 -35.09
N ALA A 5 -38.69 29.19 -35.44
CA ALA A 5 -37.79 28.05 -35.38
C ALA A 5 -36.48 28.53 -34.72
N LEU A 6 -36.46 28.46 -33.39
CA LEU A 6 -35.22 28.48 -32.62
C LEU A 6 -34.45 27.20 -32.95
N ALA A 7 -33.33 27.33 -33.66
CA ALA A 7 -32.34 26.28 -33.75
C ALA A 7 -31.55 26.26 -32.43
N PHE A 8 -31.90 25.33 -31.54
CA PHE A 8 -31.10 24.98 -30.37
C PHE A 8 -29.82 24.29 -30.86
N LEU A 9 -28.71 25.03 -30.91
CA LEU A 9 -27.39 24.46 -31.12
C LEU A 9 -26.97 23.77 -29.82
N ALA A 10 -27.14 22.45 -29.77
CA ALA A 10 -26.63 21.64 -28.67
C ALA A 10 -25.09 21.62 -28.73
N VAL A 11 -24.45 22.49 -27.95
CA VAL A 11 -23.02 22.40 -27.68
C VAL A 11 -22.79 21.15 -26.84
N LEU A 12 -22.33 20.08 -27.48
CA LEU A 12 -21.71 18.95 -26.79
C LEU A 12 -20.45 19.45 -26.09
N ILE A 13 -20.58 19.78 -24.81
CA ILE A 13 -19.44 19.94 -23.91
C ILE A 13 -18.83 18.55 -23.77
N ALA A 14 -17.83 18.25 -24.60
CA ALA A 14 -16.95 17.12 -24.36
C ALA A 14 -16.18 17.42 -23.07
N THR A 15 -16.71 16.96 -21.93
CA THR A 15 -15.92 16.90 -20.70
C THR A 15 -14.71 16.02 -21.01
N PRO A 16 -13.46 16.50 -20.82
CA PRO A 16 -12.32 15.62 -20.91
C PRO A 16 -12.57 14.51 -19.90
N ALA A 17 -12.54 13.26 -20.35
CA ALA A 17 -12.57 12.11 -19.46
C ALA A 17 -11.45 12.34 -18.44
N ALA A 18 -11.80 12.72 -17.22
CA ALA A 18 -10.83 12.96 -16.16
C ALA A 18 -9.97 11.69 -16.09
N ALA A 19 -8.70 11.80 -16.47
CA ALA A 19 -7.78 10.69 -16.37
C ALA A 19 -7.85 10.21 -14.93
N GLN A 20 -8.41 9.02 -14.71
CA GLN A 20 -8.60 8.48 -13.36
C GLN A 20 -7.21 8.37 -12.73
N VAL A 21 -6.90 9.29 -11.81
CA VAL A 21 -5.65 9.28 -11.07
C VAL A 21 -5.64 8.01 -10.23
N LYS A 22 -4.71 7.11 -10.55
CA LYS A 22 -4.57 5.84 -9.83
C LYS A 22 -4.14 6.13 -8.39
N PRO A 23 -4.80 5.54 -7.38
CA PRO A 23 -4.36 5.69 -6.00
C PRO A 23 -2.96 5.11 -5.82
N THR A 24 -2.20 5.69 -4.89
CA THR A 24 -0.80 5.35 -4.69
C THR A 24 -0.63 4.30 -3.61
N ALA A 25 0.14 3.25 -3.91
CA ALA A 25 0.66 2.28 -2.96
C ALA A 25 2.17 2.43 -2.85
N VAL A 26 2.68 2.61 -1.63
CA VAL A 26 4.12 2.68 -1.34
C VAL A 26 4.58 1.35 -0.74
N LEU A 27 5.62 0.75 -1.31
CA LEU A 27 6.20 -0.52 -0.87
C LEU A 27 7.64 -0.28 -0.38
N LEU A 28 7.91 -0.59 0.89
CA LEU A 28 9.20 -0.34 1.55
C LEU A 28 9.90 -1.66 1.89
N ASN A 29 10.99 -1.94 1.19
CA ASN A 29 11.83 -3.11 1.46
C ASN A 29 12.72 -2.89 2.70
N GLY A 30 13.10 -4.01 3.34
CA GLY A 30 13.95 -4.04 4.53
C GLY A 30 15.43 -3.76 4.30
N LEU A 31 16.24 -4.15 5.29
CA LEU A 31 17.70 -4.10 5.23
C LEU A 31 18.24 -4.98 4.09
N ALA A 32 19.48 -4.70 3.68
CA ALA A 32 20.17 -5.34 2.55
C ALA A 32 19.57 -5.07 1.15
N MET A 33 18.40 -4.42 1.07
CA MET A 33 17.79 -3.99 -0.18
C MET A 33 18.06 -2.50 -0.38
N TYR A 34 19.20 -2.15 -0.97
CA TYR A 34 19.64 -0.75 -1.14
C TYR A 34 19.15 -0.09 -2.43
N GLN A 35 18.59 -0.88 -3.35
CA GLN A 35 17.99 -0.39 -4.59
C GLN A 35 16.65 -1.08 -4.81
N PRO A 36 15.58 -0.34 -5.11
CA PRO A 36 14.31 -0.93 -5.52
C PRO A 36 14.47 -1.53 -6.92
N ASN A 37 14.43 -2.85 -7.02
CA ASN A 37 14.52 -3.59 -8.28
C ASN A 37 13.66 -4.87 -8.24
N SER A 38 13.60 -5.60 -9.35
CA SER A 38 12.80 -6.83 -9.52
C SER A 38 13.24 -8.00 -8.64
N MET A 39 14.42 -7.93 -8.02
CA MET A 39 14.95 -8.97 -7.13
C MET A 39 14.60 -8.72 -5.66
N THR A 40 13.98 -7.59 -5.33
CA THR A 40 13.58 -7.29 -3.96
C THR A 40 12.36 -8.12 -3.53
N PRO A 41 12.22 -8.49 -2.24
CA PRO A 41 11.15 -9.36 -1.77
C PRO A 41 9.73 -8.85 -2.07
N LEU A 42 9.53 -7.54 -2.14
CA LEU A 42 8.22 -6.95 -2.44
C LEU A 42 7.95 -6.76 -3.94
N ALA A 43 8.90 -7.05 -4.83
CA ALA A 43 8.73 -6.84 -6.27
C ALA A 43 7.55 -7.64 -6.89
N PRO A 44 7.34 -8.93 -6.57
CA PRO A 44 6.19 -9.67 -7.10
C PRO A 44 4.84 -9.07 -6.69
N LEU A 45 4.75 -8.58 -5.44
CA LEU A 45 3.56 -7.89 -4.93
C LEU A 45 3.34 -6.56 -5.66
N ALA A 46 4.41 -5.82 -5.96
CA ALA A 46 4.31 -4.57 -6.70
C ALA A 46 3.63 -4.76 -8.07
N ASP A 47 3.96 -5.85 -8.77
CA ASP A 47 3.36 -6.16 -10.07
C ASP A 47 1.89 -6.52 -9.99
N ASP A 48 1.46 -7.22 -8.93
CA ASP A 48 0.03 -7.48 -8.72
C ASP A 48 -0.75 -6.22 -8.40
N LEU A 49 -0.21 -5.34 -7.57
CA LEU A 49 -0.87 -4.09 -7.22
C LEU A 49 -1.03 -3.21 -8.47
N ARG A 50 -0.01 -3.17 -9.33
CA ARG A 50 -0.13 -2.51 -10.64
C ARG A 50 -1.27 -3.12 -11.47
N ARG A 51 -1.39 -4.45 -11.50
CA ARG A 51 -2.51 -5.15 -12.17
C ARG A 51 -3.87 -4.86 -11.54
N GLN A 52 -3.94 -4.66 -10.23
CA GLN A 52 -5.16 -4.23 -9.54
C GLN A 52 -5.56 -2.78 -9.85
N GLY A 53 -4.65 -1.97 -10.41
CA GLY A 53 -4.92 -0.59 -10.78
C GLY A 53 -4.22 0.46 -9.91
N TRP A 54 -3.29 0.05 -9.04
CA TRP A 54 -2.50 0.96 -8.22
C TRP A 54 -1.39 1.66 -9.03
N ARG A 55 -1.08 2.90 -8.66
CA ARG A 55 0.25 3.47 -8.91
C ARG A 55 1.17 2.97 -7.80
N VAL A 56 2.20 2.21 -8.14
CA VAL A 56 3.08 1.57 -7.15
C VAL A 56 4.44 2.23 -7.14
N ILE A 57 4.81 2.78 -5.99
CA ILE A 57 6.15 3.28 -5.69
C ILE A 57 6.85 2.26 -4.81
N MET A 58 7.92 1.67 -5.33
CA MET A 58 8.74 0.75 -4.57
C MET A 58 10.04 1.44 -4.17
N ASP A 59 10.40 1.30 -2.91
CA ASP A 59 11.54 1.92 -2.29
C ASP A 59 12.13 1.01 -1.21
N THR A 60 13.06 1.56 -0.45
CA THR A 60 13.77 0.93 0.64
C THR A 60 13.38 1.60 1.95
N HIS A 61 13.83 1.05 3.07
CA HIS A 61 13.72 1.68 4.39
C HIS A 61 14.40 3.07 4.49
N PHE A 62 15.15 3.52 3.48
CA PHE A 62 15.68 4.89 3.42
C PHE A 62 14.70 5.91 2.81
N MET A 63 13.63 5.47 2.14
CA MET A 63 12.61 6.34 1.54
C MET A 63 13.15 7.43 0.59
N MET A 64 14.17 7.13 -0.22
CA MET A 64 14.79 8.12 -1.11
C MET A 64 13.85 8.62 -2.24
N ARG A 65 12.78 7.87 -2.52
CA ARG A 65 11.83 8.15 -3.61
C ARG A 65 10.40 8.41 -3.10
N ALA A 66 10.05 7.85 -1.95
CA ALA A 66 8.68 7.84 -1.46
C ALA A 66 8.33 8.94 -0.44
N ASP A 67 9.29 9.77 0.00
CA ASP A 67 9.07 10.69 1.14
C ASP A 67 8.02 11.78 0.89
N ASP A 68 7.89 12.23 -0.36
CA ASP A 68 6.91 13.25 -0.77
C ASP A 68 5.61 12.65 -1.34
N GLU A 69 5.45 11.32 -1.28
CA GLU A 69 4.27 10.67 -1.81
C GLU A 69 3.08 10.77 -0.83
N GLU A 70 1.87 10.84 -1.36
CA GLU A 70 0.61 10.75 -0.59
C GLU A 70 -0.05 9.37 -0.83
N PRO A 71 0.43 8.29 -0.18
CA PRO A 71 -0.10 6.96 -0.38
C PRO A 71 -1.47 6.78 0.29
N VAL A 72 -2.35 6.03 -0.38
CA VAL A 72 -3.57 5.48 0.27
C VAL A 72 -3.20 4.23 1.09
N VAL A 73 -2.16 3.51 0.67
CA VAL A 73 -1.65 2.34 1.39
C VAL A 73 -0.12 2.31 1.41
N ILE A 74 0.46 1.98 2.57
CA ILE A 74 1.89 1.76 2.76
C ILE A 74 2.11 0.32 3.19
N ILE A 75 2.99 -0.40 2.48
CA ILE A 75 3.30 -1.79 2.74
C ILE A 75 4.80 -1.91 3.03
N GLY A 76 5.18 -2.44 4.19
CA GLY A 76 6.59 -2.50 4.60
C GLY A 76 7.01 -3.87 5.14
N HIS A 77 8.18 -4.35 4.74
CA HIS A 77 8.78 -5.59 5.25
C HIS A 77 10.01 -5.29 6.12
N SER A 78 10.15 -5.99 7.25
CA SER A 78 11.34 -5.86 8.12
C SER A 78 11.57 -4.41 8.56
N ALA A 79 12.77 -3.87 8.38
CA ALA A 79 13.09 -2.45 8.58
C ALA A 79 12.18 -1.49 7.77
N GLY A 80 11.73 -1.91 6.59
CA GLY A 80 10.76 -1.17 5.79
C GLY A 80 9.38 -1.14 6.44
N GLY A 81 9.04 -2.14 7.25
CA GLY A 81 7.82 -2.15 8.08
C GLY A 81 7.87 -1.11 9.21
N GLY A 82 8.99 -0.98 9.91
CA GLY A 82 9.20 0.11 10.87
C GLY A 82 9.11 1.47 10.20
N LYS A 83 9.79 1.63 9.05
CA LYS A 83 9.73 2.85 8.25
C LYS A 83 8.32 3.16 7.71
N ALA A 84 7.52 2.15 7.40
CA ALA A 84 6.12 2.33 6.99
C ALA A 84 5.28 2.95 8.12
N LEU A 85 5.49 2.50 9.36
CA LEU A 85 4.83 3.06 10.54
C LEU A 85 5.29 4.51 10.78
N GLU A 86 6.59 4.78 10.70
CA GLU A 86 7.13 6.15 10.73
C GLU A 86 6.47 7.07 9.71
N PHE A 87 6.41 6.60 8.46
CA PHE A 87 5.91 7.42 7.38
C PHE A 87 4.41 7.70 7.54
N ALA A 88 3.64 6.70 7.95
CA ALA A 88 2.21 6.87 8.22
C ALA A 88 1.95 7.89 9.34
N ALA A 89 2.79 7.90 10.39
CA ALA A 89 2.69 8.91 11.45
C ALA A 89 2.93 10.32 10.90
N ARG A 90 4.00 10.52 10.10
CA ARG A 90 4.28 11.81 9.45
C ARG A 90 3.16 12.25 8.52
N GLN A 91 2.59 11.33 7.75
CA GLN A 91 1.48 11.64 6.83
C GLN A 91 0.25 12.11 7.58
N LYS A 92 -0.14 11.39 8.63
CA LYS A 92 -1.26 11.77 9.50
C LYS A 92 -1.10 13.18 10.08
N GLU A 93 0.11 13.54 10.50
CA GLU A 93 0.40 14.87 11.04
C GLU A 93 0.38 15.97 9.96
N ARG A 94 0.89 15.67 8.76
CA ARG A 94 1.03 16.65 7.67
C ARG A 94 -0.25 16.94 6.92
N THR A 95 -1.02 15.90 6.58
CA THR A 95 -2.12 15.99 5.61
C THR A 95 -3.49 15.74 6.23
N LEU A 96 -3.55 15.31 7.49
CA LEU A 96 -4.73 14.75 8.17
C LEU A 96 -5.32 13.50 7.47
N PHE A 97 -4.72 13.04 6.38
CA PHE A 97 -5.07 11.82 5.70
C PHE A 97 -4.33 10.64 6.36
N GLU A 98 -5.08 9.58 6.68
CA GLU A 98 -4.54 8.40 7.35
C GLU A 98 -4.44 7.24 6.34
N PRO A 99 -3.23 6.89 5.86
CA PRO A 99 -3.06 5.72 5.00
C PRO A 99 -3.41 4.43 5.74
N THR A 100 -3.80 3.41 5.00
CA THR A 100 -3.76 2.04 5.53
C THR A 100 -2.32 1.56 5.58
N VAL A 101 -1.89 0.98 6.69
CA VAL A 101 -0.54 0.41 6.83
C VAL A 101 -0.62 -1.11 6.89
N ILE A 102 0.17 -1.78 6.07
CA ILE A 102 0.33 -3.24 6.15
C ILE A 102 1.81 -3.54 6.35
N THR A 103 2.12 -4.23 7.44
CA THR A 103 3.49 -4.60 7.78
C THR A 103 3.69 -6.10 7.68
N LEU A 104 4.89 -6.50 7.29
CA LEU A 104 5.34 -7.89 7.35
C LEU A 104 6.60 -7.97 8.21
N ASP A 105 6.50 -8.60 9.37
CA ASP A 105 7.60 -8.70 10.34
C ASP A 105 8.31 -7.35 10.59
N ALA A 106 7.55 -6.31 10.96
CA ALA A 106 8.13 -4.97 11.13
C ALA A 106 9.25 -4.92 12.19
N ALA A 107 10.33 -4.18 11.87
CA ALA A 107 11.44 -3.88 12.76
C ALA A 107 11.79 -2.38 12.73
N PRO A 108 12.01 -1.71 13.88
CA PRO A 108 11.58 -2.14 15.21
C PRO A 108 10.04 -2.21 15.27
N ALA A 109 9.48 -2.99 16.18
CA ALA A 109 8.02 -3.04 16.34
C ALA A 109 7.50 -1.80 17.07
N TRP A 110 6.69 -1.02 16.38
CA TRP A 110 6.15 0.24 16.87
C TRP A 110 4.66 0.08 17.22
N ARG A 111 4.05 1.15 17.72
CA ARG A 111 2.59 1.27 17.80
C ARG A 111 2.05 1.70 16.43
N CYS A 112 0.87 1.20 16.07
CA CYS A 112 0.11 1.69 14.92
C CYS A 112 -0.27 3.17 15.13
N PRO A 113 0.17 4.09 14.25
CA PRO A 113 -0.09 5.53 14.41
C PRO A 113 -1.41 5.99 13.77
N VAL A 114 -2.00 5.16 12.90
CA VAL A 114 -3.18 5.46 12.09
C VAL A 114 -4.36 4.58 12.47
N LYS A 115 -5.55 4.88 11.95
CA LYS A 115 -6.77 4.07 12.18
C LYS A 115 -6.68 2.63 11.72
N THR A 116 -5.95 2.34 10.64
CA THR A 116 -5.93 1.01 10.03
C THR A 116 -4.50 0.52 9.86
N CYS A 117 -4.06 -0.38 10.75
CA CYS A 117 -2.85 -1.17 10.56
C CYS A 117 -3.14 -2.66 10.58
N ILE A 118 -2.51 -3.38 9.67
CA ILE A 118 -2.45 -4.83 9.62
C ILE A 118 -0.99 -5.23 9.78
N ASN A 119 -0.71 -6.14 10.70
CA ASN A 119 0.64 -6.68 10.90
C ASN A 119 0.62 -8.18 10.64
N LEU A 120 1.29 -8.60 9.58
CA LEU A 120 1.53 -10.00 9.26
C LEU A 120 2.85 -10.40 9.91
N LYS A 121 2.79 -11.17 10.99
CA LYS A 121 3.98 -11.55 11.76
C LYS A 121 4.23 -13.04 11.75
N THR A 122 5.49 -13.43 11.60
CA THR A 122 5.97 -14.76 11.92
C THR A 122 6.01 -14.95 13.44
N PRO A 123 6.15 -16.20 13.95
CA PRO A 123 6.09 -16.46 15.38
C PRO A 123 7.13 -15.69 16.22
N PHE A 124 8.30 -15.41 15.64
CA PHE A 124 9.42 -14.78 16.35
C PHE A 124 9.43 -13.25 16.29
N TYR A 125 8.55 -12.64 15.49
CA TYR A 125 8.41 -11.20 15.43
C TYR A 125 7.32 -10.72 16.41
N PRO A 126 7.60 -9.66 17.18
CA PRO A 126 6.64 -9.10 18.11
C PRO A 126 5.43 -8.50 17.38
N PRO A 127 4.27 -8.41 18.05
CA PRO A 127 3.12 -7.71 17.51
C PRO A 127 3.37 -6.20 17.39
N VAL A 128 2.70 -5.56 16.45
CA VAL A 128 2.58 -4.10 16.36
C VAL A 128 1.38 -3.68 17.22
N ALA A 129 1.64 -2.90 18.27
CA ALA A 129 0.60 -2.51 19.21
C ALA A 129 -0.50 -1.67 18.53
N GLY A 130 -1.77 -2.01 18.74
CA GLY A 130 -2.91 -1.33 18.10
C GLY A 130 -3.16 -1.73 16.63
N ALA A 131 -2.37 -2.62 16.06
CA ALA A 131 -2.65 -3.22 14.75
C ALA A 131 -3.50 -4.50 14.86
N MET A 132 -4.17 -4.88 13.77
CA MET A 132 -4.65 -6.25 13.60
C MET A 132 -3.45 -7.16 13.33
N ASN A 133 -3.05 -7.93 14.34
CA ASN A 133 -1.90 -8.83 14.28
C ASN A 133 -2.34 -10.22 13.79
N ILE A 134 -1.85 -10.62 12.62
CA ILE A 134 -2.14 -11.89 11.97
C ILE A 134 -0.88 -12.74 11.95
N ASP A 135 -0.97 -13.98 12.41
CA ASP A 135 0.14 -14.92 12.40
C ASP A 135 0.35 -15.52 10.99
N ALA A 136 1.41 -15.10 10.31
CA ALA A 136 1.79 -15.57 8.99
C ALA A 136 2.26 -17.04 9.00
N GLY A 137 2.79 -17.53 10.13
CA GLY A 137 3.21 -18.92 10.29
C GLY A 137 2.03 -19.89 10.29
N ARG A 138 0.88 -19.47 10.87
CA ARG A 138 -0.38 -20.24 10.83
C ARG A 138 -1.03 -20.25 9.45
N LEU A 139 -0.65 -19.32 8.57
CA LEU A 139 -1.22 -19.16 7.23
C LEU A 139 -0.41 -19.86 6.15
N SER A 140 0.82 -20.31 6.45
CA SER A 140 1.72 -20.92 5.49
C SER A 140 2.51 -22.07 6.11
N ASN A 141 3.57 -21.77 6.88
CA ASN A 141 4.40 -22.74 7.58
C ASN A 141 4.89 -22.12 8.91
N PRO A 142 4.81 -22.80 10.07
CA PRO A 142 5.29 -22.29 11.35
C PRO A 142 6.80 -21.98 11.36
N LEU A 143 7.58 -22.53 10.43
CA LEU A 143 9.02 -22.26 10.26
C LEU A 143 9.32 -21.22 9.18
N LEU A 144 8.33 -20.47 8.68
CA LEU A 144 8.52 -19.46 7.64
C LEU A 144 9.61 -18.45 8.09
N PRO A 145 10.77 -18.40 7.41
CA PRO A 145 11.80 -17.44 7.78
C PRO A 145 11.34 -16.01 7.56
N HIS A 146 11.87 -15.10 8.38
CA HIS A 146 11.61 -13.66 8.28
C HIS A 146 11.75 -13.10 6.86
N VAL A 147 12.75 -13.54 6.11
CA VAL A 147 13.03 -13.05 4.75
C VAL A 147 12.00 -13.51 3.72
N THR A 148 11.34 -14.65 3.96
CA THR A 148 10.39 -15.24 3.01
C THR A 148 8.94 -14.85 3.28
N VAL A 149 8.64 -14.17 4.39
CA VAL A 149 7.28 -13.70 4.68
C VAL A 149 6.72 -12.77 3.58
N ALA A 150 7.58 -11.93 2.99
CA ALA A 150 7.24 -11.07 1.86
C ALA A 150 6.95 -11.85 0.56
N LEU A 151 7.47 -13.07 0.45
CA LEU A 151 7.26 -13.99 -0.67
C LEU A 151 6.14 -15.00 -0.41
N SER A 152 5.57 -15.02 0.81
CA SER A 152 4.51 -15.95 1.18
C SER A 152 3.24 -15.67 0.37
N GLU A 153 2.74 -16.69 -0.32
CA GLU A 153 1.47 -16.58 -1.03
C GLU A 153 0.31 -16.21 -0.11
N ALA A 154 0.33 -16.68 1.13
CA ALA A 154 -0.73 -16.40 2.08
C ALA A 154 -0.72 -14.93 2.50
N ALA A 155 0.46 -14.37 2.79
CA ALA A 155 0.62 -12.95 3.07
C ALA A 155 0.19 -12.11 1.85
N ARG A 156 0.67 -12.48 0.65
CA ARG A 156 0.32 -11.84 -0.62
C ARG A 156 -1.19 -11.84 -0.87
N ARG A 157 -1.90 -12.95 -0.67
CA ARG A 157 -3.36 -13.03 -0.82
C ARG A 157 -4.09 -12.09 0.13
N ILE A 158 -3.65 -12.00 1.39
CA ILE A 158 -4.24 -11.08 2.36
C ILE A 158 -4.04 -9.64 1.90
N ILE A 159 -2.80 -9.26 1.59
CA ILE A 159 -2.48 -7.91 1.14
C ILE A 159 -3.34 -7.53 -0.06
N LEU A 160 -3.37 -8.37 -1.09
CA LEU A 160 -4.11 -8.11 -2.31
C LEU A 160 -5.62 -7.98 -2.08
N ARG A 161 -6.19 -8.76 -1.16
CA ARG A 161 -7.60 -8.62 -0.80
C ARG A 161 -7.87 -7.30 -0.08
N GLU A 162 -7.03 -6.93 0.89
CA GLU A 162 -7.23 -5.71 1.66
C GLU A 162 -6.99 -4.46 0.81
N THR A 163 -5.99 -4.46 -0.07
CA THR A 163 -5.76 -3.36 -1.00
C THR A 163 -6.89 -3.23 -2.02
N ALA A 164 -7.42 -4.33 -2.56
CA ALA A 164 -8.53 -4.25 -3.51
C ALA A 164 -9.78 -3.53 -2.94
N ARG A 165 -10.00 -3.59 -1.62
CA ARG A 165 -11.11 -2.90 -0.94
C ARG A 165 -10.95 -1.39 -0.86
N LEU A 166 -9.71 -0.89 -1.00
CA LEU A 166 -9.38 0.54 -0.96
C LEU A 166 -9.51 1.22 -2.32
N LEU A 167 -9.61 0.44 -3.40
CA LEU A 167 -9.79 0.98 -4.74
C LEU A 167 -11.23 1.47 -4.94
N PRO A 168 -11.45 2.54 -5.73
CA PRO A 168 -12.78 2.94 -6.16
C PRO A 168 -13.51 1.76 -6.82
N LYS A 169 -14.77 1.53 -6.43
CA LYS A 169 -15.61 0.55 -7.11
C LYS A 169 -15.86 1.04 -8.54
N LYS A 170 -15.70 0.13 -9.51
CA LYS A 170 -16.09 0.37 -10.90
C LYS A 170 -17.61 0.42 -11.03
#